data_AF-A0A9D8I885-F1
#
_entry.id   AF-A0A9D8I885-F1
#
_cell.length_a   1.000
_cell.length_b   1.000
_cell.length_c   1.000
_cell.angle_alpha   90.00
_cell.angle_beta   90.00
_cell.angle_gamma   90.00
#
_symmetry.space_group_name_H-M   'P 1'
#
loop_
_entity.id
_entity.type
_entity.pdbx_description
1 polymer ?
#
loop_
_entity_poly.entity_id
_entity_poly.type
_entity_poly.pdbx_seq_one_letter_code
_entity_poly.pdbx_strand_id
1 'polypeptide(L)'
;MRYIVLLFVLSVATVYLVAGKRGDHSRRPPIEIIPDMVRQNKVRPQEAGGFFADGMDSRPPVAGTVARATALDVKGARVLPFEEHAVNTGLVPGTTNHVATIPLAVNEKLMARGRERFNISCTPCHGPQGDGNGITKKIGAMAVVATLHDKRIVSQPDGELFGVISHGRNLMQGYAANITVEDRWAIVAYVRALQLSKLGSTNDVPPAARALLK
;
A
#
# COMPACT_ATOMS: atom_id res chain seq x y z
N MET A 1 67.73 -16.92 -7.69
CA MET A 1 66.73 -17.37 -6.69
C MET A 1 66.40 -16.32 -5.63
N ARG A 2 67.37 -15.68 -4.95
CA ARG A 2 67.10 -14.66 -3.91
C ARG A 2 66.20 -13.49 -4.37
N TYR A 3 66.45 -12.95 -5.57
CA TYR A 3 65.64 -11.84 -6.12
C TYR A 3 64.21 -12.27 -6.50
N ILE A 4 64.03 -13.52 -6.94
CA ILE A 4 62.71 -14.05 -7.31
C ILE A 4 61.82 -14.19 -6.08
N VAL A 5 62.37 -14.69 -4.97
CA VAL A 5 61.66 -14.80 -3.69
C VAL A 5 61.28 -13.41 -3.16
N LEU A 6 62.19 -12.44 -3.25
CA LEU A 6 61.96 -11.09 -2.77
C LEU A 6 60.86 -10.37 -3.59
N LEU A 7 60.88 -10.52 -4.93
CA LEU A 7 59.82 -10.00 -5.80
C LEU A 7 58.46 -10.67 -5.53
N PHE A 8 58.45 -11.98 -5.26
CA PHE A 8 57.22 -12.69 -4.92
C PHE A 8 56.62 -12.18 -3.59
N VAL A 9 57.43 -12.04 -2.53
CA VAL A 9 56.97 -11.52 -1.24
C VAL A 9 56.44 -10.10 -1.36
N LEU A 10 57.13 -9.22 -2.10
CA LEU A 10 56.66 -7.86 -2.37
C LEU A 10 55.31 -7.88 -3.11
N SER A 11 55.16 -8.74 -4.13
CA SER A 11 53.89 -8.86 -4.87
C SER A 11 52.72 -9.28 -3.98
N VAL A 12 52.92 -10.26 -3.08
CA VAL A 12 51.89 -10.72 -2.14
C VAL A 12 51.55 -9.63 -1.14
N ALA A 13 52.55 -8.91 -0.62
CA ALA A 13 52.33 -7.79 0.30
C ALA A 13 51.56 -6.64 -0.37
N THR A 14 51.87 -6.32 -1.63
CA THR A 14 51.14 -5.31 -2.41
C THR A 14 49.68 -5.71 -2.62
N VAL A 15 49.42 -6.96 -3.02
CA VAL A 15 48.05 -7.46 -3.19
C VAL A 15 47.26 -7.39 -1.88
N TYR A 16 47.89 -7.77 -0.76
CA TYR A 16 47.25 -7.70 0.56
C TYR A 16 46.94 -6.25 0.98
N LEU A 17 47.85 -5.31 0.73
CA LEU A 17 47.65 -3.89 1.06
C LEU A 17 46.57 -3.22 0.19
N VAL A 18 46.43 -3.63 -1.08
CA VAL A 18 45.46 -3.05 -2.03
C VAL A 18 44.09 -3.70 -1.91
N ALA A 19 44.01 -5.03 -1.81
CA ALA A 19 42.76 -5.77 -1.77
C ALA A 19 42.17 -5.92 -0.35
N GLY A 20 42.95 -5.60 0.69
CA GLY A 20 42.56 -5.77 2.09
C GLY A 20 42.43 -7.23 2.51
N LYS A 21 41.90 -7.48 3.72
CA LYS A 21 41.55 -8.84 4.12
C LYS A 21 40.21 -9.20 3.49
N ARG A 22 40.14 -10.41 2.94
CA ARG A 22 38.86 -10.97 2.47
C ARG A 22 37.86 -10.96 3.64
N GLY A 23 36.76 -10.22 3.48
CA GLY A 23 35.72 -10.08 4.50
C GLY A 23 35.75 -8.77 5.29
N ASP A 24 36.66 -7.84 5.01
CA ASP A 24 36.62 -6.51 5.61
C ASP A 24 35.36 -5.74 5.19
N HIS A 25 34.73 -5.06 6.16
CA HIS A 25 33.55 -4.25 5.90
C HIS A 25 33.97 -2.89 5.31
N SER A 26 33.44 -2.59 4.12
CA SER A 26 33.57 -1.28 3.48
C SER A 26 32.23 -0.54 3.50
N ARG A 27 32.28 0.79 3.64
CA ARG A 27 31.13 1.68 3.43
C ARG A 27 30.94 2.06 1.96
N ARG A 28 31.92 1.74 1.10
CA ARG A 28 31.83 1.95 -0.35
C ARG A 28 31.18 0.75 -1.01
N PRO A 29 30.55 0.93 -2.20
CA PRO A 29 30.09 -0.19 -3.00
C PRO A 29 31.21 -1.23 -3.21
N PRO A 30 30.88 -2.54 -3.20
CA PRO A 30 31.85 -3.59 -3.46
C PRO A 30 32.54 -3.41 -4.81
N ILE A 31 33.79 -3.86 -4.90
CA ILE A 31 34.51 -3.90 -6.17
C ILE A 31 33.91 -5.02 -7.02
N GLU A 32 33.45 -4.67 -8.21
CA GLU A 32 32.94 -5.63 -9.19
C GLU A 32 34.01 -5.93 -10.23
N ILE A 33 34.46 -7.18 -10.30
CA ILE A 33 35.55 -7.61 -11.20
C ILE A 33 35.07 -7.71 -12.65
N ILE A 34 33.83 -8.17 -12.87
CA ILE A 34 33.24 -8.36 -14.20
C ILE A 34 31.84 -7.72 -14.21
N PRO A 35 31.73 -6.41 -14.50
CA PRO A 35 30.47 -5.68 -14.39
C PRO A 35 29.57 -5.72 -15.64
N ASP A 36 30.00 -6.39 -16.71
CA ASP A 36 29.46 -6.28 -18.07
C ASP A 36 27.93 -6.40 -18.16
N MET A 37 27.33 -7.37 -17.46
CA MET A 37 25.87 -7.54 -17.43
C MET A 37 25.21 -7.10 -16.13
N VAL A 38 25.96 -6.49 -15.20
CA VAL A 38 25.42 -5.97 -13.94
C VAL A 38 24.59 -4.70 -14.22
N ARG A 39 25.17 -3.80 -15.02
CA ARG A 39 24.55 -2.56 -15.51
C ARG A 39 24.33 -2.71 -17.00
N GLN A 40 23.07 -2.91 -17.39
CA GLN A 40 22.69 -3.17 -18.77
C GLN A 40 22.19 -1.88 -19.42
N ASN A 41 22.40 -1.73 -20.72
CA ASN A 41 21.86 -0.61 -21.51
C ASN A 41 20.36 -0.81 -21.80
N LYS A 42 19.56 -1.00 -20.75
CA LYS A 42 18.10 -1.05 -20.80
C LYS A 42 17.55 -0.28 -19.61
N VAL A 43 16.43 0.38 -19.80
CA VAL A 43 15.72 1.05 -18.73
C VAL A 43 15.04 0.03 -17.82
N ARG A 44 15.25 0.14 -16.50
CA ARG A 44 14.48 -0.61 -15.50
C ARG A 44 13.47 0.30 -14.79
N PRO A 45 12.38 -0.27 -14.21
CA PRO A 45 11.46 0.52 -13.40
C PRO A 45 12.20 1.21 -12.25
N GLN A 46 11.95 2.51 -12.08
CA GLN A 46 12.56 3.36 -11.05
C GLN A 46 14.09 3.55 -11.18
N GLU A 47 14.66 3.24 -12.34
CA GLU A 47 16.04 3.61 -12.66
C GLU A 47 16.11 5.08 -13.08
N ALA A 48 17.20 5.74 -12.68
CA ALA A 48 17.46 7.11 -13.08
C ALA A 48 18.00 7.15 -14.51
N GLY A 49 17.49 8.09 -15.31
CA GLY A 49 17.89 8.27 -16.69
C GLY A 49 18.46 9.64 -16.98
N GLY A 50 19.32 9.73 -18.00
CA GLY A 50 19.90 11.00 -18.46
C GLY A 50 19.11 11.66 -19.60
N PHE A 51 18.08 11.01 -20.13
CA PHE A 51 17.36 11.47 -21.31
C PHE A 51 16.31 12.55 -20.99
N PHE A 52 15.55 12.37 -19.91
CA PHE A 52 14.51 13.32 -19.48
C PHE A 52 15.04 14.32 -18.46
N ALA A 53 14.54 15.56 -18.51
CA ALA A 53 15.00 16.65 -17.65
C ALA A 53 14.74 16.42 -16.15
N ASP A 54 13.76 15.58 -15.79
CA ASP A 54 13.42 15.21 -14.42
C ASP A 54 14.20 13.98 -13.91
N GLY A 55 15.06 13.40 -14.74
CA GLY A 55 15.87 12.22 -14.40
C GLY A 55 15.08 10.92 -14.26
N MET A 56 13.78 10.92 -14.58
CA MET A 56 12.91 9.75 -14.44
C MET A 56 12.66 9.07 -15.78
N ASP A 57 13.09 7.83 -15.92
CA ASP A 57 12.73 7.02 -17.09
C ASP A 57 11.31 6.43 -16.99
N SER A 58 10.79 6.24 -15.78
CA SER A 58 9.38 5.89 -15.53
C SER A 58 8.47 7.08 -15.86
N ARG A 59 7.94 7.14 -17.09
CA ARG A 59 7.08 8.24 -17.53
C ARG A 59 5.64 8.07 -17.05
N PRO A 60 4.98 9.15 -16.61
CA PRO A 60 3.54 9.11 -16.37
C PRO A 60 2.79 8.87 -17.70
N PRO A 61 1.67 8.12 -17.68
CA PRO A 61 0.82 7.99 -18.86
C PRO A 61 0.20 9.34 -19.25
N VAL A 62 -0.16 9.49 -20.53
CA VAL A 62 -0.85 10.69 -21.02
C VAL A 62 -2.24 10.78 -20.37
N ALA A 63 -2.66 11.99 -19.99
CA ALA A 63 -3.97 12.19 -19.37
C ALA A 63 -5.11 11.66 -20.28
N GLY A 64 -6.07 10.95 -19.69
CA GLY A 64 -7.21 10.38 -20.39
C GLY A 64 -6.98 9.00 -21.02
N THR A 65 -5.76 8.43 -20.95
CA THR A 65 -5.53 7.07 -21.45
C THR A 65 -6.20 6.02 -20.56
N VAL A 66 -6.89 5.07 -21.18
CA VAL A 66 -7.49 3.91 -20.49
C VAL A 66 -6.68 2.65 -20.80
N ALA A 67 -6.13 2.02 -19.77
CA ALA A 67 -5.39 0.77 -19.92
C ALA A 67 -6.33 -0.42 -20.17
N ARG A 68 -5.90 -1.40 -20.96
CA ARG A 68 -6.60 -2.68 -21.06
C ARG A 68 -6.41 -3.46 -19.76
N ALA A 69 -7.49 -3.66 -19.02
CA ALA A 69 -7.45 -4.31 -17.72
C ALA A 69 -8.37 -5.53 -17.65
N THR A 70 -8.10 -6.41 -16.68
CA THR A 70 -8.98 -7.53 -16.36
C THR A 70 -10.25 -7.00 -15.68
N ALA A 71 -11.41 -7.50 -16.10
CA ALA A 71 -12.68 -7.17 -15.47
C ALA A 71 -12.77 -7.77 -14.06
N LEU A 72 -13.35 -7.02 -13.14
CA LEU A 72 -13.74 -7.47 -11.81
C LEU A 72 -15.04 -8.25 -11.87
N ASP A 73 -15.15 -9.31 -11.07
CA ASP A 73 -16.42 -10.01 -10.86
C ASP A 73 -17.17 -9.33 -9.70
N VAL A 74 -18.30 -8.71 -10.03
CA VAL A 74 -19.21 -8.10 -9.07
C VAL A 74 -20.54 -8.84 -9.12
N LYS A 75 -20.71 -9.83 -8.24
CA LYS A 75 -21.95 -10.62 -8.13
C LYS A 75 -22.36 -11.27 -9.47
N GLY A 76 -21.40 -11.75 -10.25
CA GLY A 76 -21.64 -12.40 -11.55
C GLY A 76 -21.63 -11.44 -12.75
N ALA A 77 -21.53 -10.13 -12.52
CA ALA A 77 -21.31 -9.15 -13.59
C ALA A 77 -19.81 -8.88 -13.76
N ARG A 78 -19.34 -8.86 -15.01
CA ARG A 78 -17.96 -8.46 -15.35
C ARG A 78 -17.92 -6.95 -15.53
N VAL A 79 -17.15 -6.26 -14.69
CA VAL A 79 -17.03 -4.81 -14.68
C VAL A 79 -15.59 -4.41 -14.95
N LEU A 80 -15.34 -3.64 -16.01
CA LEU A 80 -13.99 -3.13 -16.28
C LEU A 80 -13.66 -1.94 -15.37
N PRO A 81 -12.39 -1.75 -14.97
CA PRO A 81 -11.99 -0.67 -14.04
C PRO A 81 -12.32 0.76 -14.50
N PHE A 82 -12.51 0.98 -15.81
CA PHE A 82 -12.85 2.29 -16.38
C PHE A 82 -14.36 2.54 -16.47
N GLU A 83 -15.19 1.52 -16.27
CA GLU A 83 -16.64 1.67 -16.34
C GLU A 83 -17.15 2.49 -15.16
N GLU A 84 -18.16 3.31 -15.44
CA GLU A 84 -18.89 4.06 -14.41
C GLU A 84 -19.79 3.11 -13.62
N HIS A 85 -19.17 2.35 -12.74
CA HIS A 85 -19.82 1.35 -11.90
C HIS A 85 -19.53 1.61 -10.42
N ALA A 86 -20.49 1.29 -9.57
CA ALA A 86 -20.40 1.48 -8.11
C ALA A 86 -19.12 0.91 -7.49
N VAL A 87 -18.63 -0.22 -8.00
CA VAL A 87 -17.39 -0.83 -7.52
C VAL A 87 -16.16 0.05 -7.79
N ASN A 88 -16.11 0.77 -8.91
CA ASN A 88 -14.95 1.55 -9.30
C ASN A 88 -14.97 2.96 -8.68
N THR A 89 -16.15 3.56 -8.57
CA THR A 89 -16.33 4.97 -8.18
C THR A 89 -16.80 5.14 -6.74
N GLY A 90 -17.46 4.14 -6.15
CA GLY A 90 -18.21 4.31 -4.90
C GLY A 90 -19.47 5.16 -5.04
N LEU A 91 -19.90 5.46 -6.27
CA LEU A 91 -21.09 6.25 -6.57
C LEU A 91 -22.18 5.39 -7.22
N VAL A 92 -23.43 5.80 -7.05
CA VAL A 92 -24.55 5.26 -7.84
C VAL A 92 -24.38 5.76 -9.28
N PRO A 93 -24.29 4.87 -10.29
CA PRO A 93 -24.05 5.24 -11.69
C PRO A 93 -25.01 6.34 -12.18
N GLY A 94 -24.49 7.34 -12.88
CA GLY A 94 -25.25 8.47 -13.41
C GLY A 94 -25.64 9.53 -12.36
N THR A 95 -25.12 9.43 -11.13
CA THR A 95 -25.43 10.39 -10.05
C THR A 95 -24.17 10.77 -9.27
N THR A 96 -24.30 11.81 -8.43
CA THR A 96 -23.26 12.21 -7.46
C THR A 96 -23.46 11.55 -6.08
N ASN A 97 -24.43 10.64 -5.94
CA ASN A 97 -24.73 10.01 -4.67
C ASN A 97 -23.82 8.80 -4.42
N HIS A 98 -23.33 8.67 -3.18
CA HIS A 98 -22.54 7.51 -2.78
C HIS A 98 -23.40 6.26 -2.61
N VAL A 99 -22.84 5.10 -2.94
CA VAL A 99 -23.51 3.83 -2.63
C VAL A 99 -23.55 3.59 -1.13
N ALA A 100 -24.73 3.23 -0.62
CA ALA A 100 -24.92 3.04 0.81
C ALA A 100 -24.13 1.84 1.36
N THR A 101 -24.04 0.76 0.57
CA THR A 101 -23.43 -0.51 1.00
C THR A 101 -22.35 -0.99 0.03
N ILE A 102 -21.43 -1.81 0.55
CA ILE A 102 -20.38 -2.46 -0.24
C ILE A 102 -20.99 -3.28 -1.40
N PRO A 103 -20.57 -3.05 -2.66
CA PRO A 103 -21.11 -3.76 -3.81
C PRO A 103 -20.58 -5.21 -3.95
N LEU A 104 -19.46 -5.53 -3.28
CA LEU A 104 -18.84 -6.85 -3.25
C LEU A 104 -19.46 -7.77 -2.18
N ALA A 105 -19.33 -9.08 -2.36
CA ALA A 105 -19.76 -10.06 -1.35
C ALA A 105 -18.84 -10.00 -0.12
N VAL A 106 -19.41 -9.61 1.03
CA VAL A 106 -18.68 -9.58 2.30
C VAL A 106 -18.62 -10.99 2.88
N ASN A 107 -17.45 -11.61 2.81
CA ASN A 107 -17.17 -12.94 3.35
C ASN A 107 -15.88 -12.91 4.19
N GLU A 108 -15.56 -14.02 4.85
CA GLU A 108 -14.37 -14.12 5.72
C GLU A 108 -13.07 -13.78 4.98
N LYS A 109 -12.93 -14.20 3.72
CA LYS A 109 -11.75 -13.92 2.90
C LYS A 109 -11.60 -12.41 2.66
N LEU A 110 -12.67 -11.71 2.30
CA LEU A 110 -12.66 -10.25 2.12
C LEU A 110 -12.34 -9.55 3.44
N MET A 111 -12.92 -10.01 4.56
CA MET A 111 -12.67 -9.43 5.88
C MET A 111 -11.22 -9.62 6.34
N ALA A 112 -10.65 -10.81 6.15
CA ALA A 112 -9.25 -11.10 6.46
C ALA A 112 -8.31 -10.22 5.62
N ARG A 113 -8.62 -10.07 4.32
CA ARG A 113 -7.89 -9.18 3.42
C ARG A 113 -7.99 -7.71 3.83
N GLY A 114 -9.18 -7.28 4.21
CA GLY A 114 -9.43 -5.93 4.72
C GLY A 114 -8.60 -5.62 5.97
N ARG A 115 -8.56 -6.55 6.92
CA ARG A 115 -7.70 -6.46 8.11
C ARG A 115 -6.23 -6.33 7.76
N GLU A 116 -5.73 -7.20 6.87
CA GLU A 116 -4.34 -7.16 6.41
C GLU A 116 -4.00 -5.79 5.81
N ARG A 117 -4.82 -5.31 4.88
CA ARG A 117 -4.57 -4.05 4.17
C ARG A 117 -4.72 -2.82 5.07
N PHE A 118 -5.69 -2.82 5.97
CA PHE A 118 -5.84 -1.77 6.99
C PHE A 118 -4.60 -1.71 7.90
N ASN A 119 -4.10 -2.86 8.33
CA ASN A 119 -2.91 -2.93 9.20
C ASN A 119 -1.64 -2.43 8.52
N ILE A 120 -1.52 -2.57 7.20
CA ILE A 120 -0.38 -2.08 6.43
C ILE A 120 -0.47 -0.56 6.21
N SER A 121 -1.62 -0.07 5.74
CA SER A 121 -1.70 1.29 5.19
C SER A 121 -2.43 2.29 6.08
N CYS A 122 -3.38 1.85 6.92
CA CYS A 122 -4.29 2.74 7.66
C CYS A 122 -3.91 2.85 9.14
N THR A 123 -3.49 1.75 9.76
CA THR A 123 -3.09 1.66 11.18
C THR A 123 -2.02 2.66 11.60
N PRO A 124 -0.99 3.01 10.79
CA PRO A 124 0.01 4.00 11.19
C PRO A 124 -0.59 5.33 11.64
N CYS A 125 -1.70 5.75 11.03
CA CYS A 125 -2.40 7.00 11.36
C CYS A 125 -3.64 6.76 12.24
N HIS A 126 -4.52 5.82 11.85
CA HIS A 126 -5.81 5.62 12.52
C HIS A 126 -5.74 4.69 13.74
N GLY A 127 -4.61 4.04 13.99
CA GLY A 127 -4.45 3.05 15.05
C GLY A 127 -5.11 1.71 14.72
N PRO A 128 -4.71 0.61 15.40
CA PRO A 128 -5.21 -0.73 15.09
C PRO A 128 -6.69 -0.91 15.42
N GLN A 129 -7.21 -0.09 16.35
CA GLN A 129 -8.62 -0.06 16.72
C GLN A 129 -9.41 1.00 15.94
N GLY A 130 -8.78 1.80 15.07
CA GLY A 130 -9.44 2.90 14.37
C GLY A 130 -9.79 4.10 15.26
N ASP A 131 -9.11 4.27 16.39
CA ASP A 131 -9.39 5.33 17.38
C ASP A 131 -8.67 6.67 17.09
N GLY A 132 -7.88 6.73 16.01
CA GLY A 132 -7.09 7.92 15.64
C GLY A 132 -5.80 8.08 16.46
N ASN A 133 -5.38 7.05 17.21
CA ASN A 133 -4.16 7.07 18.03
C ASN A 133 -3.04 6.22 17.44
N GLY A 134 -2.81 6.35 16.13
CA GLY A 134 -1.68 5.70 15.43
C GLY A 134 -0.30 6.22 15.87
N ILE A 135 0.75 5.56 15.39
CA ILE A 135 2.14 5.92 15.70
C ILE A 135 2.48 7.35 15.25
N THR A 136 1.88 7.84 14.14
CA THR A 136 2.14 9.18 13.61
C THR A 136 1.72 10.29 14.58
N LYS A 137 0.68 10.06 15.40
CA LYS A 137 0.28 10.96 16.48
C LYS A 137 1.29 10.94 17.63
N LYS A 138 1.79 9.76 18.01
CA LYS A 138 2.75 9.60 19.11
C LYS A 138 4.10 10.27 18.83
N ILE A 139 4.55 10.27 17.58
CA ILE A 139 5.81 10.91 17.16
C ILE A 139 5.62 12.39 16.75
N GLY A 140 4.42 12.95 16.87
CA GLY A 140 4.14 14.35 16.52
C GLY A 140 4.09 14.65 15.02
N ALA A 141 4.14 13.64 14.15
CA ALA A 141 4.07 13.82 12.69
C ALA A 141 2.67 14.23 12.22
N MET A 142 1.62 13.76 12.90
CA MET A 142 0.23 14.14 12.63
C MET A 142 -0.52 14.38 13.94
N ALA A 143 -0.73 15.65 14.29
CA ALA A 143 -1.35 16.03 15.57
C ALA A 143 -2.82 15.60 15.69
N VAL A 144 -3.55 15.60 14.56
CA VAL A 144 -4.99 15.31 14.53
C VAL A 144 -5.29 14.28 13.45
N VAL A 145 -5.70 13.08 13.91
CA VAL A 145 -6.27 12.05 13.05
C VAL A 145 -7.67 11.74 13.59
N ALA A 146 -8.67 11.72 12.71
CA ALA A 146 -10.04 11.43 13.11
C ALA A 146 -10.18 9.99 13.60
N THR A 147 -10.94 9.81 14.69
CA THR A 147 -11.42 8.50 15.11
C THR A 147 -12.47 7.99 14.14
N LEU A 148 -12.36 6.74 13.70
CA LEU A 148 -13.29 6.11 12.77
C LEU A 148 -14.62 5.73 13.46
N HIS A 149 -14.69 5.89 14.78
CA HIS A 149 -15.88 5.65 15.61
C HIS A 149 -16.74 6.89 15.83
N ASP A 150 -16.35 8.04 15.27
CA ASP A 150 -17.18 9.25 15.32
C ASP A 150 -18.53 8.98 14.62
N LYS A 151 -19.64 9.35 15.27
CA LYS A 151 -21.00 9.19 14.70
C LYS A 151 -21.09 9.76 13.29
N ARG A 152 -20.42 10.88 13.01
CA ARG A 152 -20.40 11.50 11.68
C ARG A 152 -19.79 10.59 10.62
N ILE A 153 -18.76 9.80 10.96
CA ILE A 153 -18.09 8.87 10.05
C ILE A 153 -18.86 7.56 9.96
N VAL A 154 -19.39 7.08 11.08
CA VAL A 154 -20.23 5.86 11.13
C VAL A 154 -21.47 6.02 10.26
N SER A 155 -22.08 7.20 10.24
CA SER A 155 -23.27 7.49 9.42
C SER A 155 -22.98 7.73 7.93
N GLN A 156 -21.72 7.76 7.50
CA GLN A 156 -21.38 7.94 6.08
C GLN A 156 -21.78 6.69 5.29
N PRO A 157 -22.18 6.82 4.02
CA PRO A 157 -22.34 5.67 3.14
C PRO A 157 -20.99 5.00 2.83
N ASP A 158 -20.99 3.69 2.57
CA ASP A 158 -19.75 2.94 2.29
C ASP A 158 -18.98 3.49 1.08
N GLY A 159 -19.71 3.98 0.08
CA GLY A 159 -19.13 4.65 -1.08
C GLY A 159 -18.36 5.93 -0.76
N GLU A 160 -18.73 6.65 0.30
CA GLU A 160 -17.99 7.84 0.72
C GLU A 160 -16.65 7.43 1.37
N LEU A 161 -16.64 6.39 2.20
CA LEU A 161 -15.42 5.85 2.79
C LEU A 161 -14.46 5.35 1.68
N PHE A 162 -14.99 4.64 0.69
CA PHE A 162 -14.23 4.25 -0.50
C PHE A 162 -13.66 5.46 -1.25
N GLY A 163 -14.46 6.53 -1.41
CA GLY A 163 -14.06 7.78 -2.04
C GLY A 163 -12.92 8.48 -1.28
N VAL A 164 -12.97 8.52 0.05
CA VAL A 164 -11.91 9.08 0.91
C VAL A 164 -10.62 8.29 0.78
N ILE A 165 -10.69 6.95 0.75
CA ILE A 165 -9.48 6.13 0.53
C ILE A 165 -8.91 6.39 -0.86
N SER A 166 -9.77 6.59 -1.87
CA SER A 166 -9.34 6.78 -3.26
C SER A 166 -8.70 8.15 -3.50
N HIS A 167 -9.36 9.21 -3.06
CA HIS A 167 -9.01 10.60 -3.43
C HIS A 167 -8.41 11.41 -2.27
N GLY A 168 -8.45 10.86 -1.05
CA GLY A 168 -8.04 11.59 0.15
C GLY A 168 -9.13 12.51 0.68
N ARG A 169 -8.85 13.14 1.82
CA ARG A 169 -9.69 14.17 2.43
C ARG A 169 -8.87 15.00 3.40
N ASN A 170 -8.93 16.33 3.28
CA ASN A 170 -8.15 17.25 4.09
C ASN A 170 -6.66 16.91 4.04
N LEU A 171 -6.05 16.56 5.18
CA LEU A 171 -4.64 16.17 5.30
C LEU A 171 -4.37 14.70 4.89
N MET A 172 -5.42 13.88 4.74
CA MET A 172 -5.28 12.50 4.29
C MET A 172 -5.11 12.46 2.77
N GLN A 173 -3.98 11.90 2.30
CA GLN A 173 -3.71 11.68 0.88
C GLN A 173 -4.58 10.56 0.30
N GLY A 174 -4.77 10.58 -1.02
CA GLY A 174 -5.42 9.50 -1.75
C GLY A 174 -4.50 8.28 -1.91
N TYR A 175 -5.07 7.09 -1.77
CA TYR A 175 -4.35 5.82 -1.85
C TYR A 175 -4.64 5.05 -3.15
N ALA A 176 -5.36 5.65 -4.11
CA ALA A 176 -5.75 4.99 -5.36
C ALA A 176 -4.58 4.43 -6.19
N ALA A 177 -3.41 5.07 -6.12
CA ALA A 177 -2.22 4.60 -6.82
C ALA A 177 -1.59 3.34 -6.21
N ASN A 178 -1.83 3.09 -4.91
CA ASN A 178 -1.15 2.07 -4.13
C ASN A 178 -2.07 0.93 -3.69
N ILE A 179 -3.39 1.16 -3.64
CA ILE A 179 -4.38 0.19 -3.16
C ILE A 179 -5.41 -0.05 -4.27
N THR A 180 -5.57 -1.32 -4.65
CA THR A 180 -6.51 -1.72 -5.71
C THR A 180 -7.96 -1.47 -5.29
N VAL A 181 -8.87 -1.45 -6.27
CA VAL A 181 -10.32 -1.23 -6.05
C VAL A 181 -10.87 -2.21 -5.01
N GLU A 182 -10.56 -3.48 -5.15
CA GLU A 182 -11.05 -4.57 -4.30
C GLU A 182 -10.49 -4.47 -2.89
N ASP A 183 -9.20 -4.13 -2.76
CA ASP A 183 -8.56 -3.94 -1.46
C ASP A 183 -9.13 -2.71 -0.74
N ARG A 184 -9.52 -1.65 -1.46
CA ARG A 184 -10.22 -0.50 -0.86
C ARG A 184 -11.59 -0.91 -0.29
N TRP A 185 -12.38 -1.69 -1.01
CA TRP A 185 -13.64 -2.22 -0.48
C TRP A 185 -13.44 -3.19 0.69
N ALA A 186 -12.39 -4.01 0.65
CA ALA A 186 -12.03 -4.87 1.77
C ALA A 186 -11.68 -4.05 3.02
N ILE A 187 -10.93 -2.95 2.87
CA ILE A 187 -10.64 -2.01 3.95
C ILE A 187 -11.94 -1.41 4.49
N VAL A 188 -12.86 -0.95 3.62
CA VAL A 188 -14.17 -0.42 4.05
C VAL A 188 -14.93 -1.45 4.88
N ALA A 189 -14.99 -2.71 4.42
CA ALA A 189 -15.62 -3.80 5.17
C ALA A 189 -15.00 -3.98 6.56
N TYR A 190 -13.67 -3.93 6.65
CA TYR A 190 -12.96 -4.03 7.93
C TYR A 190 -13.20 -2.82 8.83
N VAL A 191 -13.26 -1.60 8.29
CA VAL A 191 -13.63 -0.39 9.05
C VAL A 191 -15.03 -0.53 9.65
N ARG A 192 -16.00 -1.08 8.90
CA ARG A 192 -17.34 -1.36 9.45
C ARG A 192 -17.32 -2.37 10.58
N ALA A 193 -16.52 -3.42 10.47
CA ALA A 193 -16.34 -4.37 11.56
C ALA A 193 -15.70 -3.72 12.79
N LEU A 194 -14.72 -2.83 12.63
CA LEU A 194 -14.15 -2.07 13.74
C LEU A 194 -15.21 -1.19 14.43
N GLN A 195 -16.03 -0.50 13.66
CA GLN A 195 -17.13 0.33 14.18
C GLN A 195 -18.13 -0.53 14.97
N LEU A 196 -18.56 -1.67 14.42
CA LEU A 196 -19.44 -2.62 15.11
C LEU A 196 -18.80 -3.20 16.37
N SER A 197 -17.50 -3.50 16.34
CA SER A 197 -16.78 -4.00 17.52
C SER A 197 -16.73 -2.99 18.66
N LYS A 198 -16.73 -1.68 18.36
CA LYS A 198 -16.60 -0.63 19.38
C LYS A 198 -17.94 -0.07 19.85
N LEU A 199 -18.90 0.06 18.93
CA LEU A 199 -20.18 0.72 19.14
C LEU A 199 -21.37 -0.25 19.16
N GLY A 200 -21.14 -1.52 18.82
CA GLY A 200 -22.17 -2.54 18.81
C GLY A 200 -22.79 -2.76 20.18
N SER A 201 -24.08 -3.06 20.18
CA SER A 201 -24.87 -3.42 21.34
C SER A 201 -25.22 -4.92 21.30
N THR A 202 -25.69 -5.46 22.42
CA THR A 202 -26.21 -6.83 22.47
C THR A 202 -27.39 -7.07 21.53
N ASN A 203 -28.09 -6.00 21.11
CA ASN A 203 -29.17 -6.07 20.14
C ASN A 203 -28.68 -6.34 18.71
N ASP A 204 -27.43 -6.03 18.39
CA ASP A 204 -26.85 -6.26 17.05
C ASP A 204 -26.43 -7.73 16.85
N VAL A 205 -26.38 -8.50 17.93
CA VAL A 205 -26.08 -9.93 17.90
C VAL A 205 -27.37 -10.71 17.55
N PRO A 206 -27.32 -11.68 16.62
CA PRO A 206 -28.48 -12.52 16.30
C PRO A 206 -29.05 -13.20 17.56
N PRO A 207 -30.39 -13.35 17.71
CA PRO A 207 -31.00 -13.87 18.93
C PRO A 207 -30.42 -15.21 19.41
N ALA A 208 -30.12 -16.12 18.48
CA ALA A 208 -29.51 -17.42 18.79
C ALA A 208 -28.11 -17.30 19.41
N ALA A 209 -27.33 -16.28 19.04
CA ALA A 209 -26.00 -16.02 19.57
C ALA A 209 -26.03 -15.17 20.86
N ARG A 210 -27.12 -14.43 21.13
CA ARG A 210 -27.27 -13.67 22.39
C ARG A 210 -27.26 -14.57 23.62
N ALA A 211 -27.85 -15.77 23.51
CA ALA A 211 -27.88 -16.75 24.60
C ALA A 211 -26.50 -17.32 24.98
N LEU A 212 -25.48 -17.14 24.12
CA LEU A 212 -24.11 -17.58 24.35
C LEU A 212 -23.21 -16.48 24.95
N LEU A 213 -23.71 -15.24 25.04
CA LEU A 213 -23.00 -14.14 25.69
C LEU A 213 -23.05 -14.37 27.21
N LYS A 214 -21.87 -14.40 27.85
CA LYS A 214 -21.74 -14.49 29.31
C LYS A 214 -21.85 -13.13 29.96
#